data_AF-A0A7S3QEE2-F1
#
_entry.id   AF-A0A7S3QEE2-F1
#
_cell.length_a   1.000
_cell.length_b   1.000
_cell.length_c   1.000
_cell.angle_alpha   90.00
_cell.angle_beta   90.00
_cell.angle_gamma   90.00
#
_symmetry.space_group_name_H-M   'P 1'
#
loop_
_entity.id
_entity.type
_entity.pdbx_description
1 polymer ?
#
loop_
_entity_poly.entity_id
_entity_poly.type
_entity_poly.pdbx_seq_one_letter_code
_entity_poly.pdbx_strand_id
1 'polypeptide(L)'
;MSTSINNKPKRKKLFKGLVRRKSKKSVVSPDGASPTTATGQTTDSSSPSPNGDDESTVYSVAFDATSKVSSGSSMIDTGKGSQGQTPQTGGLGDPIHVILLLMDPKTRRFELLQLEFDSNTAKVDDVFSQIAISATEPTLRTQKYESLCNLVGEELKSGLELVEYIDTAGIVIAVPATSEEDSQSIAKMATPILSNPKVHTMLSSSGLEIADLPPPAEKKTPKPIKEVSTSTPATATAKAAVDVEVKVKVDEEKEEEKPVTRSAPPTAVVEPPTTTRKYGTPLEKTSNNFIIMGAIFAIVFHLVMKTNLHFTSPLGPGSVLENGRERGACGLLSLSPFSGCESAIAKMEDGVFSVTKGDEVVFAISGPTCGDAEDCVDGLVIGEDGKITIGGKKRVKVLTRAQIDIKPWPFSEDVVLPRNML
;
A
#
# COMPACT_ATOMS: atom_id res chain seq x y z
N MET A 1 41.75 41.12 52.67
CA MET A 1 41.85 42.35 51.86
C MET A 1 41.98 41.92 50.41
N SER A 2 40.98 42.26 49.59
CA SER A 2 41.00 42.45 48.13
C SER A 2 39.58 42.31 47.61
N THR A 3 38.91 43.46 47.54
CA THR A 3 37.57 43.68 47.01
C THR A 3 37.62 43.73 45.48
N SER A 4 36.81 42.93 44.79
CA SER A 4 36.53 43.10 43.36
C SER A 4 35.05 43.42 43.18
N ILE A 5 34.80 44.66 42.75
CA ILE A 5 33.51 45.23 42.37
C ILE A 5 33.41 45.06 40.86
N ASN A 6 32.33 44.48 40.33
CA ASN A 6 31.98 44.78 38.94
C ASN A 6 30.47 44.81 38.66
N ASN A 7 30.13 45.79 37.84
CA ASN A 7 28.83 46.43 37.69
C ASN A 7 27.87 45.69 36.75
N LYS A 8 26.58 45.66 37.11
CA LYS A 8 25.46 45.34 36.22
C LYS A 8 25.00 46.58 35.44
N PRO A 9 24.76 46.51 34.12
CA PRO A 9 23.94 47.51 33.44
C PRO A 9 22.47 47.09 33.41
N LYS A 10 21.61 47.89 34.08
CA LYS A 10 20.15 47.87 33.91
C LYS A 10 19.80 48.54 32.58
N ARG A 11 19.20 47.82 31.64
CA ARG A 11 18.50 48.42 30.49
C ARG A 11 16.98 48.23 30.65
N LYS A 12 16.32 49.33 31.02
CA LYS A 12 14.88 49.54 30.80
C LYS A 12 14.70 50.04 29.37
N LYS A 13 13.82 49.42 28.58
CA LYS A 13 13.18 50.09 27.44
C LYS A 13 11.71 49.71 27.33
N LEU A 14 10.91 50.78 27.38
CA LEU A 14 9.49 50.88 27.07
C LEU A 14 9.23 50.70 25.56
N PHE A 15 8.19 49.96 25.21
CA PHE A 15 7.38 50.14 23.99
C PHE A 15 5.94 49.73 24.40
N LYS A 16 4.99 50.65 24.63
CA LYS A 16 4.12 51.32 23.63
C LYS A 16 3.80 50.34 22.48
N GLY A 17 2.68 49.61 22.50
CA GLY A 17 1.31 50.13 22.49
C GLY A 17 0.87 50.24 21.03
N LEU A 18 0.28 49.17 20.48
CA LEU A 18 -0.35 49.22 19.16
C LEU A 18 -1.81 48.75 19.22
N VAL A 19 -2.60 49.52 18.49
CA VAL A 19 -4.04 49.70 18.54
C VAL A 19 -4.81 48.52 17.95
N ARG A 20 -5.84 48.13 18.70
CA ARG A 20 -6.95 47.23 18.38
C ARG A 20 -7.77 47.81 17.20
N ARG A 21 -7.76 47.19 16.03
CA ARG A 21 -8.71 47.50 14.93
C ARG A 21 -9.89 46.51 14.95
N LYS A 22 -11.08 47.06 15.18
CA LYS A 22 -12.39 46.43 14.95
C LYS A 22 -12.77 46.64 13.47
N SER A 23 -13.15 45.58 12.77
CA SER A 23 -13.96 45.64 11.53
C SER A 23 -15.14 44.69 11.73
N LYS A 24 -16.30 45.17 12.18
CA LYS A 24 -17.45 45.67 11.40
C LYS A 24 -18.13 44.60 10.53
N LYS A 25 -19.11 43.98 11.21
CA LYS A 25 -20.37 43.39 10.74
C LYS A 25 -20.96 44.14 9.53
N SER A 26 -21.29 43.41 8.46
CA SER A 26 -22.36 43.77 7.54
C SER A 26 -23.30 42.56 7.37
N VAL A 27 -24.58 42.87 7.44
CA VAL A 27 -25.74 42.01 7.20
C VAL A 27 -26.50 42.68 6.06
N VAL A 28 -27.15 41.86 5.21
CA VAL A 28 -28.38 42.10 4.42
C VAL A 28 -28.24 41.58 2.98
N SER A 29 -29.12 40.59 2.68
CA SER A 29 -29.50 39.91 1.42
C SER A 29 -30.30 40.84 0.46
N PRO A 30 -31.07 40.39 -0.57
CA PRO A 30 -31.21 39.10 -1.28
C PRO A 30 -31.28 39.22 -2.83
N ASP A 31 -31.61 38.09 -3.48
CA ASP A 31 -32.24 37.90 -4.80
C ASP A 31 -31.40 37.94 -6.10
N GLY A 32 -31.48 36.82 -6.85
CA GLY A 32 -31.92 36.90 -8.24
C GLY A 32 -31.06 36.18 -9.30
N ALA A 33 -31.69 35.18 -9.92
CA ALA A 33 -31.51 34.68 -11.30
C ALA A 33 -30.50 33.55 -11.60
N SER A 34 -31.05 32.37 -11.92
CA SER A 34 -30.55 31.42 -12.93
C SER A 34 -30.53 32.04 -14.34
N PRO A 35 -29.68 31.56 -15.27
CA PRO A 35 -30.10 30.48 -16.19
C PRO A 35 -28.98 29.41 -16.43
N THR A 36 -29.32 28.12 -16.43
CA THR A 36 -29.61 27.23 -17.59
C THR A 36 -28.41 26.84 -18.48
N THR A 37 -28.20 25.52 -18.59
CA THR A 37 -27.72 24.73 -19.75
C THR A 37 -26.34 24.99 -20.38
N ALA A 38 -25.44 23.99 -20.36
CA ALA A 38 -25.32 22.97 -21.42
C ALA A 38 -23.87 22.47 -21.64
N THR A 39 -23.81 21.17 -21.95
CA THR A 39 -22.86 20.49 -22.87
C THR A 39 -21.45 20.18 -22.38
N GLY A 40 -21.18 18.87 -22.36
CA GLY A 40 -19.88 18.30 -22.08
C GLY A 40 -18.85 18.43 -23.20
N GLN A 41 -17.65 17.98 -22.87
CA GLN A 41 -16.60 17.66 -23.83
C GLN A 41 -15.79 16.48 -23.30
N THR A 42 -16.01 15.35 -23.96
CA THR A 42 -15.04 14.26 -24.13
C THR A 42 -13.82 14.81 -24.84
N THR A 43 -12.64 14.63 -24.25
CA THR A 43 -11.36 14.75 -24.97
C THR A 43 -10.63 13.43 -24.84
N ASP A 44 -10.72 12.63 -25.91
CA ASP A 44 -9.73 11.63 -26.24
C ASP A 44 -8.37 12.33 -26.39
N SER A 45 -7.38 11.86 -25.65
CA SER A 45 -5.98 12.22 -25.85
C SER A 45 -5.17 10.95 -26.02
N SER A 46 -4.90 10.67 -27.29
CA SER A 46 -3.88 9.76 -27.78
C SER A 46 -2.50 10.15 -27.25
N SER A 47 -1.91 9.31 -26.40
CA SER A 47 -0.51 9.38 -26.01
C SER A 47 0.36 8.53 -26.94
N PRO A 48 1.52 9.03 -27.38
CA PRO A 48 2.51 8.24 -28.11
C PRO A 48 3.37 7.41 -27.15
N SER A 49 3.55 6.13 -27.47
CA SER A 49 4.45 5.20 -26.78
C SER A 49 5.93 5.56 -27.00
N PRO A 50 6.76 5.55 -25.95
CA PRO A 50 8.17 5.23 -26.07
C PRO A 50 8.41 3.79 -25.58
N ASN A 51 8.98 2.97 -26.48
CA ASN A 51 9.56 1.68 -26.16
C ASN A 51 10.69 1.87 -25.14
N GLY A 52 10.56 1.25 -23.97
CA GLY A 52 11.56 1.21 -22.93
C GLY A 52 11.33 -0.02 -22.09
N ASP A 53 12.08 -1.07 -22.39
CA ASP A 53 12.13 -2.32 -21.64
C ASP A 53 12.78 -2.05 -20.27
N ASP A 54 11.97 -1.80 -19.24
CA ASP A 54 12.41 -1.81 -17.84
C ASP A 54 11.42 -2.67 -17.00
N GLU A 55 11.74 -3.95 -16.89
CA GLU A 55 11.09 -4.92 -16.02
C GLU A 55 11.41 -4.61 -14.54
N SER A 56 10.81 -3.56 -13.99
CA SER A 56 10.78 -3.33 -12.54
C SER A 56 9.53 -3.99 -11.96
N THR A 57 9.70 -5.21 -11.44
CA THR A 57 8.66 -5.83 -10.61
C THR A 57 8.65 -5.09 -9.27
N VAL A 58 7.71 -4.15 -9.11
CA VAL A 58 7.52 -3.39 -7.87
C VAL A 58 6.78 -4.28 -6.88
N TYR A 59 7.46 -4.64 -5.79
CA TYR A 59 6.86 -5.34 -4.66
C TYR A 59 6.17 -4.31 -3.77
N SER A 60 4.85 -4.34 -3.68
CA SER A 60 4.08 -3.56 -2.70
C SER A 60 3.21 -4.55 -1.94
N VAL A 61 3.37 -4.62 -0.63
CA VAL A 61 2.55 -5.47 0.26
C VAL A 61 2.11 -4.57 1.41
N ALA A 62 0.80 -4.35 1.56
CA ALA A 62 0.27 -3.72 2.76
C ALA A 62 -0.07 -4.82 3.78
N PHE A 63 0.43 -4.66 5.00
CA PHE A 63 0.06 -5.48 6.14
C PHE A 63 -1.04 -4.75 6.91
N ASP A 64 -2.28 -5.20 6.80
CA ASP A 64 -3.38 -4.80 7.68
C ASP A 64 -3.67 -5.94 8.66
N ALA A 65 -2.94 -5.99 9.77
CA ALA A 65 -3.17 -6.92 10.87
C ALA A 65 -4.01 -6.23 11.96
N THR A 66 -5.30 -6.00 11.71
CA THR A 66 -6.23 -5.46 12.70
C THR A 66 -7.38 -6.42 13.04
N SER A 67 -7.07 -7.47 13.81
CA SER A 67 -8.10 -8.28 14.51
C SER A 67 -7.57 -8.95 15.78
N LYS A 68 -6.86 -8.21 16.64
CA LYS A 68 -6.49 -8.71 17.97
C LYS A 68 -7.59 -8.40 18.99
N VAL A 69 -8.60 -9.27 19.07
CA VAL A 69 -9.60 -9.22 20.14
C VAL A 69 -8.92 -9.59 21.47
N SER A 70 -8.73 -8.58 22.32
CA SER A 70 -8.20 -8.71 23.67
C SER A 70 -9.12 -9.59 24.52
N SER A 71 -8.70 -10.83 24.78
CA SER A 71 -9.26 -11.67 25.83
C SER A 71 -8.91 -11.10 27.20
N GLY A 72 -9.85 -10.36 27.79
CA GLY A 72 -9.73 -9.75 29.11
C GLY A 72 -9.68 -10.80 30.22
N SER A 73 -8.56 -10.84 30.94
CA SER A 73 -8.41 -11.57 32.20
C SER A 73 -9.24 -10.87 33.31
N SER A 74 -10.35 -11.48 33.69
CA SER A 74 -11.18 -11.05 34.83
C SER A 74 -10.68 -11.73 36.10
N MET A 75 -9.97 -10.98 36.95
CA MET A 75 -9.84 -11.29 38.38
C MET A 75 -11.12 -10.86 39.10
N ILE A 76 -11.93 -11.82 39.56
CA ILE A 76 -12.79 -11.63 40.73
C ILE A 76 -12.69 -12.87 41.63
N ASP A 77 -12.37 -12.57 42.88
CA ASP A 77 -12.26 -13.44 44.04
C ASP A 77 -13.65 -13.73 44.66
N THR A 78 -13.73 -14.90 45.31
CA THR A 78 -14.66 -15.30 46.39
C THR A 78 -16.06 -15.80 46.02
N GLY A 79 -16.29 -17.11 46.24
CA GLY A 79 -17.66 -17.65 46.35
C GLY A 79 -17.74 -19.17 46.42
N LYS A 80 -17.77 -19.71 47.64
CA LYS A 80 -17.87 -21.15 47.95
C LYS A 80 -19.30 -21.65 47.67
N GLY A 81 -19.42 -22.62 46.77
CA GLY A 81 -20.51 -23.60 46.74
C GLY A 81 -21.73 -23.28 45.87
N SER A 82 -21.83 -23.95 44.71
CA SER A 82 -23.05 -24.64 44.28
C SER A 82 -22.74 -25.51 43.06
N GLN A 83 -23.10 -26.78 43.11
CA GLN A 83 -23.04 -27.69 41.97
C GLN A 83 -24.13 -27.29 40.97
N GLY A 84 -23.75 -26.44 40.01
CA GLY A 84 -24.53 -26.18 38.80
C GLY A 84 -23.64 -26.52 37.61
N GLN A 85 -24.13 -27.37 36.71
CA GLN A 85 -23.45 -27.74 35.47
C GLN A 85 -23.05 -26.47 34.72
N THR A 86 -21.75 -26.20 34.66
CA THR A 86 -21.16 -25.16 33.84
C THR A 86 -21.49 -25.49 32.38
N PRO A 87 -22.14 -24.60 31.62
CA PRO A 87 -22.22 -24.79 30.17
C PRO A 87 -20.78 -24.88 29.68
N GLN A 88 -20.47 -25.95 28.95
CA GLN A 88 -19.19 -26.09 28.27
C GLN A 88 -19.03 -24.83 27.41
N THR A 89 -18.22 -23.88 27.87
CA THR A 89 -17.66 -22.82 27.06
C THR A 89 -16.84 -23.54 26.01
N GLY A 90 -17.48 -23.82 24.86
CA GLY A 90 -16.83 -24.37 23.68
C GLY A 90 -15.59 -23.53 23.44
N GLY A 91 -14.43 -24.18 23.48
CA GLY A 91 -13.17 -23.50 23.21
C GLY A 91 -13.33 -22.77 21.88
N LEU A 92 -13.15 -21.45 21.91
CA LEU A 92 -12.96 -20.68 20.70
C LEU A 92 -11.82 -21.37 19.97
N GLY A 93 -12.14 -22.05 18.86
CA GLY A 93 -11.13 -22.77 18.09
C GLY A 93 -10.00 -21.83 17.72
N ASP A 94 -8.79 -22.35 17.59
CA ASP A 94 -7.66 -21.54 17.13
C ASP A 94 -8.00 -20.95 15.74
N PRO A 95 -7.65 -19.68 15.49
CA PRO A 95 -7.95 -19.05 14.21
C PRO A 95 -7.15 -19.71 13.08
N ILE A 96 -7.77 -19.80 11.90
CA ILE A 96 -7.11 -20.28 10.68
C ILE A 96 -6.42 -19.10 10.01
N HIS A 97 -5.12 -19.22 9.81
CA HIS A 97 -4.32 -18.25 9.07
C HIS A 97 -4.20 -18.66 7.60
N VAL A 98 -4.71 -17.82 6.71
CA VAL A 98 -4.70 -18.08 5.26
C VAL A 98 -3.84 -17.06 4.55
N ILE A 99 -2.85 -17.55 3.83
CA ILE A 99 -2.09 -16.74 2.88
C ILE A 99 -2.70 -16.91 1.50
N LEU A 100 -3.31 -15.85 1.01
CA LEU A 100 -3.95 -15.82 -0.29
C LEU A 100 -3.02 -15.17 -1.32
N LEU A 101 -2.62 -15.95 -2.32
CA LEU A 101 -1.89 -15.44 -3.48
C LEU A 101 -2.86 -15.01 -4.57
N LEU A 102 -2.89 -13.70 -4.83
CA LEU A 102 -3.61 -13.12 -5.97
C LEU A 102 -2.63 -12.90 -7.11
N MET A 103 -3.07 -13.19 -8.34
CA MET A 103 -2.27 -12.96 -9.52
C MET A 103 -3.11 -12.52 -10.72
N ASP A 104 -2.48 -11.70 -11.56
CA ASP A 104 -2.95 -11.38 -12.90
C ASP A 104 -2.00 -12.05 -13.92
N PRO A 105 -2.43 -13.14 -14.57
CA PRO A 105 -1.61 -13.88 -15.53
C PRO A 105 -1.11 -13.02 -16.70
N LYS A 106 -1.86 -11.98 -17.09
CA LYS A 106 -1.53 -11.15 -18.25
C LYS A 106 -0.39 -10.19 -17.94
N THR A 107 -0.44 -9.55 -16.77
CA THR A 107 0.55 -8.55 -16.36
C THR A 107 1.68 -9.14 -15.52
N ARG A 108 1.55 -10.40 -15.09
CA ARG A 108 2.44 -11.09 -14.14
C ARG A 108 2.58 -10.36 -12.81
N ARG A 109 1.63 -9.49 -12.47
CA ARG A 109 1.54 -8.86 -11.16
C ARG A 109 0.93 -9.85 -10.19
N PHE A 110 1.42 -9.85 -8.96
CA PHE A 110 0.90 -10.67 -7.89
C PHE A 110 0.90 -9.91 -6.57
N GLU A 111 0.03 -10.33 -5.66
CA GLU A 111 -0.09 -9.80 -4.32
C GLU A 111 -0.32 -10.97 -3.35
N LEU A 112 0.27 -10.88 -2.16
CA LEU A 112 0.08 -11.86 -1.09
C LEU A 112 -0.72 -11.19 0.03
N LEU A 113 -1.87 -11.74 0.36
CA LEU A 113 -2.72 -11.26 1.46
C LEU A 113 -2.64 -12.25 2.61
N GLN A 114 -2.51 -11.74 3.82
CA GLN A 114 -2.64 -12.52 5.04
C GLN A 114 -4.02 -12.29 5.63
N LEU A 115 -4.81 -13.36 5.72
CA LEU A 115 -6.18 -13.35 6.21
C LEU A 115 -6.28 -14.25 7.44
N GLU A 116 -7.19 -13.91 8.35
CA GLU A 116 -7.46 -14.67 9.57
C GLU A 116 -8.95 -14.99 9.65
N PHE A 117 -9.28 -16.24 9.92
CA PHE A 117 -10.63 -16.78 9.88
C PHE A 117 -10.95 -17.59 11.14
N ASP A 118 -12.21 -17.57 11.59
CA ASP A 118 -12.67 -18.45 12.68
C ASP A 118 -12.80 -19.89 12.17
N SER A 119 -12.09 -20.82 12.80
CA SER A 119 -12.05 -22.24 12.40
C SER A 119 -13.41 -22.93 12.38
N ASN A 120 -14.39 -22.44 13.15
CA ASN A 120 -15.69 -23.11 13.31
C ASN A 120 -16.74 -22.64 12.30
N THR A 121 -16.52 -21.49 11.66
CA THR A 121 -17.55 -20.86 10.82
C THR A 121 -17.07 -20.49 9.44
N ALA A 122 -15.75 -20.38 9.25
CA ALA A 122 -15.21 -19.88 8.00
C ALA A 122 -15.37 -20.88 6.87
N LYS A 123 -15.89 -20.39 5.76
CA LYS A 123 -16.07 -21.13 4.52
C LYS A 123 -15.11 -20.64 3.46
N VAL A 124 -14.90 -21.47 2.44
CA VAL A 124 -14.15 -21.10 1.24
C VAL A 124 -14.69 -19.81 0.61
N ASP A 125 -16.01 -19.59 0.64
CA ASP A 125 -16.64 -18.40 0.06
C ASP A 125 -16.31 -17.09 0.80
N ASP A 126 -16.02 -17.17 2.09
CA ASP A 126 -15.68 -15.99 2.90
C ASP A 126 -14.36 -15.39 2.44
N VAL A 127 -13.45 -16.20 1.90
CA VAL A 127 -12.17 -15.76 1.36
C VAL A 127 -12.37 -14.81 0.17
N PHE A 128 -13.30 -15.11 -0.75
CA PHE A 128 -13.56 -14.23 -1.90
C PHE A 128 -14.09 -12.86 -1.48
N SER A 129 -14.91 -12.83 -0.42
CA SER A 129 -15.46 -11.58 0.11
C SER A 129 -14.37 -10.68 0.69
N GLN A 130 -13.28 -11.26 1.21
CA GLN A 130 -12.15 -10.52 1.73
C GLN A 130 -11.25 -9.93 0.64
N ILE A 131 -11.17 -10.54 -0.55
CA ILE A 131 -10.30 -10.05 -1.64
C ILE A 131 -10.62 -8.61 -2.01
N ALA A 132 -11.91 -8.29 -2.20
CA ALA A 132 -12.34 -6.97 -2.61
C ALA A 132 -12.05 -5.88 -1.56
N ILE A 133 -11.85 -6.27 -0.30
CA ILE A 133 -11.62 -5.38 0.83
C ILE A 133 -10.11 -5.20 1.05
N SER A 134 -9.36 -6.29 1.01
CA SER A 134 -7.97 -6.36 1.46
C SER A 134 -6.93 -6.18 0.35
N ALA A 135 -7.28 -6.41 -0.92
CA ALA A 135 -6.33 -6.23 -2.03
C ALA A 135 -5.97 -4.75 -2.22
N THR A 136 -4.68 -4.46 -2.24
CA THR A 136 -4.15 -3.09 -2.40
C THR A 136 -4.08 -2.69 -3.86
N GLU A 137 -3.77 -3.65 -4.75
CA GLU A 137 -3.66 -3.38 -6.18
C GLU A 137 -5.07 -3.26 -6.81
N PRO A 138 -5.41 -2.12 -7.45
CA PRO A 138 -6.76 -1.88 -7.97
C PRO A 138 -7.22 -2.91 -9.01
N THR A 139 -6.30 -3.43 -9.83
CA THR A 139 -6.63 -4.44 -10.85
C THR A 139 -6.99 -5.77 -10.18
N LEU A 140 -6.21 -6.22 -9.20
CA LEU A 140 -6.47 -7.45 -8.43
C LEU A 140 -7.76 -7.32 -7.60
N ARG A 141 -8.00 -6.15 -7.00
CA ARG A 141 -9.22 -5.89 -6.21
C ARG A 141 -10.51 -5.94 -7.03
N THR A 142 -10.47 -5.49 -8.28
CA THR A 142 -11.64 -5.45 -9.18
C THR A 142 -11.79 -6.70 -10.04
N GLN A 143 -10.78 -7.56 -10.05
CA GLN A 143 -10.78 -8.83 -10.76
C GLN A 143 -11.83 -9.78 -10.15
N LYS A 144 -12.52 -10.52 -11.02
CA LYS A 144 -13.40 -11.61 -10.59
C LYS A 144 -12.60 -12.89 -10.45
N TYR A 145 -12.81 -13.58 -9.34
CA TYR A 145 -12.21 -14.88 -9.06
C TYR A 145 -13.32 -15.93 -9.09
N GLU A 146 -13.04 -17.07 -9.71
CA GLU A 146 -14.02 -18.14 -9.89
C GLU A 146 -13.84 -19.26 -8.86
N SER A 147 -12.59 -19.63 -8.59
CA SER A 147 -12.24 -20.71 -7.67
C SER A 147 -10.99 -20.36 -6.85
N LEU A 148 -10.76 -21.13 -5.79
CA LEU A 148 -9.49 -21.16 -5.06
C LEU A 148 -8.86 -22.52 -5.29
N CYS A 149 -7.53 -22.58 -5.38
CA CYS A 149 -6.82 -23.84 -5.44
C CYS A 149 -5.65 -23.89 -4.45
N ASN A 150 -5.24 -25.11 -4.09
CA ASN A 150 -4.04 -25.33 -3.28
C ASN A 150 -2.77 -25.21 -4.15
N LEU A 151 -1.60 -25.40 -3.54
CA LEU A 151 -0.30 -25.33 -4.23
C LEU A 151 -0.11 -26.37 -5.34
N VAL A 152 -0.90 -27.44 -5.33
CA VAL A 152 -0.89 -28.50 -6.34
C VAL A 152 -1.87 -28.18 -7.49
N GLY A 153 -2.72 -27.18 -7.31
CA GLY A 153 -3.76 -26.78 -8.26
C GLY A 153 -5.06 -27.56 -8.10
N GLU A 154 -5.28 -28.22 -6.96
CA GLU A 154 -6.58 -28.82 -6.63
C GLU A 154 -7.53 -27.76 -6.12
N GLU A 155 -8.72 -27.70 -6.68
CA GLU A 155 -9.72 -26.69 -6.35
C GLU A 155 -10.40 -26.97 -5.01
N LEU A 156 -10.51 -25.93 -4.20
CA LEU A 156 -11.29 -25.90 -2.97
C LEU A 156 -12.76 -25.70 -3.35
N LYS A 157 -13.64 -26.53 -2.80
CA LYS A 157 -15.07 -26.47 -3.12
C LYS A 157 -15.73 -25.33 -2.35
N SER A 158 -16.43 -24.49 -3.08
CA SER A 158 -17.33 -23.47 -2.52
C SER A 158 -18.31 -24.09 -1.51
N GLY A 159 -18.66 -23.32 -0.48
CA GLY A 159 -19.60 -23.73 0.57
C GLY A 159 -19.09 -24.68 1.65
N LEU A 160 -17.92 -25.31 1.46
CA LEU A 160 -17.28 -26.14 2.49
C LEU A 160 -16.49 -25.28 3.49
N GLU A 161 -16.26 -25.85 4.67
CA GLU A 161 -15.50 -25.20 5.73
C GLU A 161 -14.01 -25.18 5.39
N LEU A 162 -13.35 -24.08 5.73
CA LEU A 162 -11.94 -23.86 5.39
C LEU A 162 -11.02 -24.84 6.13
N VAL A 163 -11.44 -25.30 7.31
CA VAL A 163 -10.75 -26.30 8.13
C VAL A 163 -10.63 -27.67 7.46
N GLU A 164 -11.49 -27.98 6.49
CA GLU A 164 -11.37 -29.22 5.70
C GLU A 164 -10.15 -29.22 4.78
N TYR A 165 -9.61 -28.04 4.48
CA TYR A 165 -8.49 -27.83 3.56
C TYR A 165 -7.22 -27.30 4.26
N ILE A 166 -7.39 -26.56 5.35
CA ILE A 166 -6.33 -25.83 6.04
C ILE A 166 -6.48 -26.04 7.56
N ASP A 167 -5.57 -26.78 8.17
CA ASP A 167 -5.65 -27.10 9.60
C ASP A 167 -5.51 -25.84 10.49
N THR A 168 -4.36 -25.17 10.40
CA THR A 168 -4.06 -23.96 11.20
C THR A 168 -3.56 -22.82 10.32
N ALA A 169 -2.84 -23.18 9.26
CA ALA A 169 -2.06 -22.27 8.47
C ALA A 169 -1.88 -22.85 7.06
N GLY A 170 -2.18 -22.08 6.00
CA GLY A 170 -2.06 -22.58 4.63
C GLY A 170 -1.96 -21.50 3.57
N ILE A 171 -1.37 -21.86 2.42
CA ILE A 171 -1.36 -21.02 1.23
C ILE A 171 -2.44 -21.50 0.26
N VAL A 172 -3.25 -20.58 -0.22
CA VAL A 172 -4.23 -20.78 -1.27
C VAL A 172 -4.02 -19.77 -2.39
N ILE A 173 -4.40 -20.14 -3.61
CA ILE A 173 -4.21 -19.34 -4.80
C ILE A 173 -5.59 -19.02 -5.37
N ALA A 174 -5.85 -17.74 -5.63
CA ALA A 174 -7.11 -17.32 -6.25
C ALA A 174 -7.03 -17.45 -7.78
N VAL A 175 -7.98 -18.16 -8.37
CA VAL A 175 -8.04 -18.40 -9.81
C VAL A 175 -8.93 -17.33 -10.47
N PRO A 176 -8.39 -16.52 -11.40
CA PRO A 176 -9.17 -15.51 -12.10
C PRO A 176 -10.28 -16.14 -12.95
N ALA A 177 -11.49 -15.58 -12.91
CA ALA A 177 -12.55 -15.97 -13.85
C ALA A 177 -12.23 -15.60 -15.32
N THR A 178 -11.20 -14.77 -15.53
CA THR A 178 -10.77 -14.30 -16.85
C THR A 178 -9.60 -15.10 -17.42
N SER A 179 -9.07 -16.08 -16.71
CA SER A 179 -7.99 -16.92 -17.24
C SER A 179 -8.59 -18.03 -18.09
N GLU A 180 -8.03 -18.22 -19.29
CA GLU A 180 -8.25 -19.45 -20.08
C GLU A 180 -7.50 -20.65 -19.48
N GLU A 181 -6.61 -20.37 -18.53
CA GLU A 181 -5.79 -21.34 -17.83
C GLU A 181 -6.56 -21.99 -16.67
N ASP A 182 -6.32 -23.29 -16.49
CA ASP A 182 -6.87 -24.08 -15.39
C ASP A 182 -6.14 -23.81 -14.07
N SER A 183 -6.78 -24.23 -12.97
CA SER A 183 -6.24 -24.11 -11.61
C SER A 183 -4.84 -24.73 -11.45
N GLN A 184 -4.53 -25.77 -12.21
CA GLN A 184 -3.19 -26.40 -12.23
C GLN A 184 -2.13 -25.53 -12.90
N SER A 185 -2.45 -24.87 -14.00
CA SER A 185 -1.52 -23.97 -14.69
C SER A 185 -1.26 -22.72 -13.85
N ILE A 186 -2.30 -22.19 -13.21
CA ILE A 186 -2.20 -21.08 -12.25
C ILE A 186 -1.30 -21.45 -11.06
N ALA A 187 -1.47 -22.65 -10.48
CA ALA A 187 -0.60 -23.14 -9.41
C ALA A 187 0.87 -23.32 -9.87
N LYS A 188 1.10 -23.79 -11.10
CA LYS A 188 2.44 -23.83 -11.68
C LYS A 188 3.06 -22.45 -11.83
N MET A 189 2.27 -21.44 -12.22
CA MET A 189 2.73 -20.04 -12.29
C MET A 189 3.01 -19.42 -10.92
N ALA A 190 2.34 -19.88 -9.86
CA ALA A 190 2.64 -19.48 -8.48
C ALA A 190 3.99 -20.01 -7.99
N THR A 191 4.44 -21.15 -8.51
CA THR A 191 5.61 -21.86 -7.97
C THR A 191 6.89 -21.00 -7.98
N PRO A 192 7.26 -20.27 -9.05
CA PRO A 192 8.42 -19.38 -9.04
C PRO A 192 8.34 -18.24 -8.01
N ILE A 193 7.13 -17.74 -7.74
CA ILE A 193 6.89 -16.68 -6.74
C ILE A 193 7.14 -17.24 -5.35
N LEU A 194 6.54 -18.38 -5.03
CA LEU A 194 6.63 -19.02 -3.72
C LEU A 194 8.01 -19.64 -3.45
N SER A 195 8.74 -20.01 -4.50
CA SER A 195 10.13 -20.49 -4.39
C SER A 195 11.15 -19.36 -4.13
N ASN A 196 10.72 -18.10 -4.14
CA ASN A 196 11.63 -16.98 -3.91
C ASN A 196 12.05 -16.93 -2.42
N PRO A 197 13.36 -16.93 -2.10
CA PRO A 197 13.83 -16.90 -0.72
C PRO A 197 13.33 -15.70 0.09
N LYS A 198 13.08 -14.56 -0.56
CA LYS A 198 12.51 -13.37 0.11
C LYS A 198 11.07 -13.60 0.54
N VAL A 199 10.26 -14.20 -0.35
CA VAL A 199 8.88 -14.57 -0.05
C VAL A 199 8.86 -15.60 1.07
N HIS A 200 9.74 -16.59 1.03
CA HIS A 200 9.87 -17.57 2.12
C HIS A 200 10.23 -16.90 3.46
N THR A 201 11.18 -15.96 3.46
CA THR A 201 11.56 -15.21 4.68
C THR A 201 10.38 -14.42 5.25
N MET A 202 9.58 -13.81 4.36
CA MET A 202 8.38 -13.06 4.74
C MET A 202 7.31 -13.97 5.34
N LEU A 203 7.06 -15.13 4.73
CA LEU A 203 6.08 -16.11 5.21
C LEU A 203 6.50 -16.71 6.55
N SER A 204 7.78 -17.06 6.71
CA SER A 204 8.33 -17.56 7.98
C SER A 204 8.24 -16.50 9.10
N SER A 205 8.45 -15.22 8.78
CA SER A 205 8.31 -14.12 9.75
C SER A 205 6.87 -13.94 10.24
N SER A 206 5.89 -14.42 9.46
CA SER A 206 4.47 -14.38 9.79
C SER A 206 4.02 -15.56 10.66
N GLY A 207 4.96 -16.41 11.11
CA GLY A 207 4.68 -17.59 11.95
C GLY A 207 4.22 -18.82 11.16
N LEU A 208 4.32 -18.78 9.83
CA LEU A 208 3.93 -19.88 8.96
C LEU A 208 5.15 -20.73 8.61
N GLU A 209 5.32 -21.84 9.32
CA GLU A 209 6.23 -22.90 8.89
C GLU A 209 5.54 -23.73 7.81
N ILE A 210 5.75 -23.36 6.55
CA ILE A 210 5.14 -24.07 5.43
C ILE A 210 5.98 -25.33 5.16
N ALA A 211 5.62 -26.42 5.83
CA ALA A 211 6.28 -27.71 5.70
C ALA A 211 6.26 -28.25 4.26
N ASP A 212 5.31 -27.78 3.45
CA ASP A 212 5.03 -28.31 2.11
C ASP A 212 5.58 -27.46 0.95
N LEU A 213 6.32 -26.38 1.21
CA LEU A 213 6.95 -25.64 0.11
C LEU A 213 8.08 -26.50 -0.49
N PRO A 214 8.13 -26.64 -1.83
CA PRO A 214 9.27 -27.26 -2.47
C PRO A 214 10.53 -26.50 -2.06
N PRO A 215 11.62 -27.19 -1.69
CA PRO A 215 12.85 -26.53 -1.28
C PRO A 215 13.27 -25.54 -2.37
N PRO A 216 13.69 -24.31 -2.00
CA PRO A 216 14.05 -23.29 -2.96
C PRO A 216 15.07 -23.90 -3.91
N ALA A 217 14.74 -23.93 -5.21
CA ALA A 217 15.59 -24.55 -6.20
C ALA A 217 17.00 -23.96 -6.04
N GLU A 218 17.93 -24.77 -5.50
CA GLU A 218 19.31 -24.33 -5.33
C GLU A 218 19.76 -23.87 -6.70
N LYS A 219 19.98 -22.55 -6.84
CA LYS A 219 20.56 -21.99 -8.06
C LYS A 219 21.88 -22.72 -8.23
N LYS A 220 21.91 -23.71 -9.12
CA LYS A 220 23.13 -24.35 -9.57
C LYS A 220 23.94 -23.23 -10.19
N THR A 221 24.82 -22.64 -9.39
CA THR A 221 25.73 -21.58 -9.80
C THR A 221 26.43 -22.14 -11.04
N PRO A 222 26.28 -21.51 -12.22
CA PRO A 222 26.94 -21.99 -13.41
C PRO A 222 28.41 -22.14 -13.08
N LYS A 223 28.93 -23.38 -13.11
CA LYS A 223 30.37 -23.60 -12.95
C LYS A 223 31.07 -22.68 -13.96
N PRO A 224 32.05 -21.87 -13.54
CA PRO A 224 32.74 -20.98 -14.45
C PRO A 224 33.29 -21.80 -15.61
N ILE A 225 32.77 -21.55 -16.80
CA ILE A 225 33.24 -22.14 -18.04
C ILE A 225 34.68 -21.65 -18.18
N LYS A 226 35.64 -22.55 -17.99
CA LYS A 226 37.03 -22.28 -18.37
C LYS A 226 37.03 -21.95 -19.85
N GLU A 227 37.42 -20.72 -20.18
CA GLU A 227 37.81 -20.33 -21.53
C GLU A 227 38.86 -21.31 -22.05
N VAL A 228 38.47 -22.09 -23.06
CA VAL A 228 39.39 -22.88 -23.88
C VAL A 228 39.43 -22.20 -25.24
N SER A 229 40.58 -21.59 -25.51
CA SER A 229 40.90 -20.96 -26.79
C SER A 229 40.83 -21.95 -27.95
N THR A 230 40.28 -21.42 -29.04
CA THR A 230 40.17 -21.86 -30.42
C THR A 230 41.31 -22.72 -30.97
N SER A 231 40.98 -23.79 -31.68
CA SER A 231 41.50 -24.00 -33.04
C SER A 231 40.64 -25.00 -33.83
N THR A 232 40.14 -24.53 -34.97
CA THR A 232 39.58 -25.32 -36.07
C THR A 232 40.71 -26.11 -36.74
N PRO A 233 40.46 -27.32 -37.24
CA PRO A 233 40.46 -27.46 -38.70
C PRO A 233 39.33 -28.37 -39.23
N ALA A 234 38.91 -28.03 -40.45
CA ALA A 234 37.97 -28.78 -41.28
C ALA A 234 38.41 -30.22 -41.55
N THR A 235 37.46 -31.14 -41.71
CA THR A 235 37.48 -32.22 -42.73
C THR A 235 36.08 -32.84 -42.85
N ALA A 236 35.66 -33.03 -44.10
CA ALA A 236 34.43 -33.66 -44.55
C ALA A 236 34.28 -35.14 -44.12
N THR A 237 33.04 -35.67 -44.11
CA THR A 237 32.60 -36.79 -44.97
C THR A 237 31.39 -37.54 -44.38
N ALA A 238 30.34 -37.59 -45.21
CA ALA A 238 29.34 -38.66 -45.43
C ALA A 238 28.27 -39.06 -44.38
N LYS A 239 27.03 -39.01 -44.92
CA LYS A 239 25.96 -40.04 -44.89
C LYS A 239 25.59 -40.67 -43.55
N ALA A 240 24.33 -40.47 -43.16
CA ALA A 240 23.31 -41.52 -43.31
C ALA A 240 21.91 -40.91 -43.17
N ALA A 241 21.05 -41.26 -44.12
CA ALA A 241 19.62 -40.96 -44.13
C ALA A 241 18.89 -41.81 -43.09
N VAL A 242 17.93 -41.22 -42.39
CA VAL A 242 16.80 -41.95 -41.82
C VAL A 242 15.55 -41.10 -42.05
N ASP A 243 14.81 -41.54 -43.08
CA ASP A 243 13.40 -41.25 -43.31
C ASP A 243 12.56 -41.81 -42.15
N VAL A 244 11.75 -40.97 -41.50
CA VAL A 244 10.59 -41.44 -40.74
C VAL A 244 9.40 -40.57 -41.12
N GLU A 245 8.60 -41.14 -42.02
CA GLU A 245 7.28 -40.70 -42.42
C GLU A 245 6.29 -40.93 -41.26
N VAL A 246 5.89 -39.87 -40.56
CA VAL A 246 4.76 -39.94 -39.60
C VAL A 246 3.52 -39.33 -40.24
N LYS A 247 2.66 -40.24 -40.68
CA LYS A 247 1.34 -40.01 -41.25
C LYS A 247 0.34 -39.74 -40.12
N VAL A 248 0.08 -38.47 -39.80
CA VAL A 248 -1.04 -38.09 -38.94
C VAL A 248 -2.23 -37.72 -39.81
N LYS A 249 -3.24 -38.60 -39.79
CA LYS A 249 -4.59 -38.31 -40.24
C LYS A 249 -5.18 -37.24 -39.33
N VAL A 250 -5.58 -36.11 -39.91
CA VAL A 250 -6.51 -35.19 -39.29
C VAL A 250 -7.83 -35.40 -40.03
N ASP A 251 -8.80 -35.97 -39.32
CA ASP A 251 -10.17 -36.07 -39.77
C ASP A 251 -10.80 -34.67 -39.73
N GLU A 252 -11.16 -34.19 -40.93
CA GLU A 252 -11.85 -32.93 -41.18
C GLU A 252 -13.34 -33.18 -41.01
N GLU A 253 -13.87 -32.85 -39.82
CA GLU A 253 -15.31 -32.89 -39.56
C GLU A 253 -15.96 -31.60 -40.08
N LYS A 254 -16.70 -31.81 -41.16
CA LYS A 254 -17.48 -30.85 -41.92
C LYS A 254 -18.80 -30.62 -41.20
N GLU A 255 -18.96 -29.47 -40.56
CA GLU A 255 -20.28 -29.01 -40.09
C GLU A 255 -20.86 -27.98 -41.08
N GLU A 256 -22.06 -28.30 -41.53
CA GLU A 256 -22.82 -27.68 -42.61
C GLU A 256 -23.77 -26.64 -42.00
N GLU A 257 -23.43 -25.35 -42.09
CA GLU A 257 -24.36 -24.27 -41.71
C GLU A 257 -25.04 -23.64 -42.93
N LYS A 258 -26.38 -23.67 -42.90
CA LYS A 258 -27.31 -23.18 -43.91
C LYS A 258 -27.24 -21.65 -44.08
N PRO A 259 -27.37 -21.12 -45.32
CA PRO A 259 -27.53 -19.69 -45.52
C PRO A 259 -28.98 -19.28 -45.25
N VAL A 260 -29.21 -18.56 -44.15
CA VAL A 260 -30.47 -17.84 -43.91
C VAL A 260 -30.50 -16.58 -44.77
N THR A 261 -31.30 -16.64 -45.82
CA THR A 261 -31.71 -15.50 -46.64
C THR A 261 -32.44 -14.47 -45.78
N ARG A 262 -31.79 -13.34 -45.48
CA ARG A 262 -32.47 -12.17 -44.89
C ARG A 262 -32.65 -11.09 -45.96
N SER A 263 -33.91 -10.91 -46.33
CA SER A 263 -34.42 -9.93 -47.28
C SER A 263 -34.01 -8.51 -46.86
N ALA A 264 -33.41 -7.78 -47.80
CA ALA A 264 -33.16 -6.35 -47.69
C ALA A 264 -34.46 -5.55 -47.94
N PRO A 265 -34.75 -4.50 -47.15
CA PRO A 265 -35.61 -3.42 -47.59
C PRO A 265 -34.80 -2.38 -48.40
N PRO A 266 -35.40 -1.71 -49.39
CA PRO A 266 -34.72 -0.69 -50.19
C PRO A 266 -34.55 0.58 -49.35
N THR A 267 -33.35 0.78 -48.80
CA THR A 267 -32.97 2.06 -48.21
C THR A 267 -32.62 3.02 -49.34
N ALA A 268 -33.43 4.06 -49.47
CA ALA A 268 -33.27 5.15 -50.41
C ALA A 268 -31.86 5.75 -50.34
N VAL A 269 -31.28 5.95 -51.53
CA VAL A 269 -30.07 6.74 -51.75
C VAL A 269 -30.39 8.18 -51.39
N VAL A 270 -30.09 8.58 -50.16
CA VAL A 270 -30.02 9.99 -49.76
C VAL A 270 -28.60 10.45 -50.04
N GLU A 271 -28.48 11.35 -51.01
CA GLU A 271 -27.22 12.00 -51.36
C GLU A 271 -26.58 12.64 -50.12
N PRO A 272 -25.27 12.44 -49.89
CA PRO A 272 -24.58 13.07 -48.77
C PRO A 272 -24.60 14.60 -48.95
N PRO A 273 -25.08 15.38 -47.97
CA PRO A 273 -24.95 16.82 -48.03
C PRO A 273 -23.46 17.15 -48.06
N THR A 274 -23.04 17.79 -49.14
CA THR A 274 -21.71 18.37 -49.29
C THR A 274 -21.58 19.51 -48.29
N THR A 275 -21.29 19.20 -47.03
CA THR A 275 -20.94 20.19 -46.02
C THR A 275 -19.54 20.71 -46.37
N THR A 276 -19.52 21.87 -47.02
CA THR A 276 -18.33 22.67 -47.24
C THR A 276 -17.75 23.03 -45.88
N ARG A 277 -16.80 22.23 -45.41
CA ARG A 277 -16.04 22.47 -44.18
C ARG A 277 -15.22 23.74 -44.42
N LYS A 278 -15.72 24.89 -43.92
CA LYS A 278 -14.98 26.15 -43.93
C LYS A 278 -13.71 25.95 -43.10
N TYR A 279 -12.60 25.79 -43.81
CA TYR A 279 -11.27 25.78 -43.23
C TYR A 279 -10.96 27.17 -42.64
N GLY A 280 -10.47 27.16 -41.41
CA GLY A 280 -9.57 28.17 -40.89
C GLY A 280 -10.21 29.50 -40.49
N THR A 281 -10.81 29.55 -39.29
CA THR A 281 -10.53 30.72 -38.46
C THR A 281 -9.04 30.68 -38.13
N PRO A 282 -8.28 31.76 -38.42
CA PRO A 282 -6.86 31.81 -38.13
C PRO A 282 -6.66 31.52 -36.65
N LEU A 283 -5.79 30.55 -36.36
CA LEU A 283 -5.37 30.14 -35.03
C LEU A 283 -5.02 31.41 -34.25
N GLU A 284 -5.97 31.87 -33.44
CA GLU A 284 -5.84 33.08 -32.65
C GLU A 284 -4.63 32.86 -31.74
N LYS A 285 -3.65 33.77 -31.80
CA LYS A 285 -2.40 33.68 -31.04
C LYS A 285 -2.71 33.38 -29.58
N THR A 286 -2.68 32.10 -29.21
CA THR A 286 -2.78 31.64 -27.83
C THR A 286 -1.68 32.34 -27.08
N SER A 287 -2.10 33.27 -26.23
CA SER A 287 -1.20 34.28 -25.68
C SER A 287 -0.14 33.61 -24.83
N ASN A 288 1.09 34.11 -24.91
CA ASN A 288 2.22 33.66 -24.09
C ASN A 288 1.90 33.63 -22.58
N ASN A 289 0.83 34.29 -22.14
CA ASN A 289 0.38 34.32 -20.75
C ASN A 289 -0.05 32.95 -20.23
N PHE A 290 -0.63 32.06 -21.05
CA PHE A 290 -1.01 30.72 -20.59
C PHE A 290 0.22 29.86 -20.26
N ILE A 291 1.27 29.96 -21.07
CA ILE A 291 2.54 29.26 -20.84
C ILE A 291 3.21 29.78 -19.56
N ILE A 292 3.22 31.09 -19.35
CA ILE A 292 3.80 31.71 -18.15
C ILE A 292 3.02 31.31 -16.89
N MET A 293 1.68 31.36 -16.93
CA MET A 293 0.85 30.94 -15.79
C MET A 293 0.99 29.45 -15.48
N GLY A 294 1.08 28.59 -16.50
CA GLY A 294 1.35 27.16 -16.33
C GLY A 294 2.70 26.90 -15.66
N ALA A 295 3.76 27.62 -16.07
CA ALA A 295 5.07 27.50 -15.46
C ALA A 295 5.08 27.96 -13.99
N ILE A 296 4.42 29.08 -13.67
CA ILE A 296 4.28 29.56 -12.28
C ILE A 296 3.53 28.54 -11.43
N PHE A 297 2.42 28.00 -11.94
CA PHE A 297 1.63 27.00 -11.23
C PHE A 297 2.46 25.73 -10.95
N ALA A 298 3.21 25.24 -11.94
CA ALA A 298 4.09 24.08 -11.77
C ALA A 298 5.16 24.31 -10.69
N ILE A 299 5.78 25.49 -10.66
CA ILE A 299 6.78 25.86 -9.64
C ILE A 299 6.14 25.91 -8.25
N VAL A 300 5.00 26.57 -8.11
CA VAL A 300 4.28 26.67 -6.83
C VAL A 300 3.85 25.28 -6.37
N PHE A 301 3.28 24.47 -7.25
CA PHE A 301 2.87 23.10 -6.95
C PHE A 301 4.07 22.25 -6.50
N HIS A 302 5.21 22.33 -7.19
CA HIS A 302 6.42 21.61 -6.78
C HIS A 302 6.92 22.05 -5.40
N LEU A 303 6.92 23.35 -5.10
CA LEU A 303 7.29 23.87 -3.78
C LEU A 303 6.31 23.42 -2.69
N VAL A 304 5.01 23.43 -2.98
CA VAL A 304 3.96 22.94 -2.06
C VAL A 304 4.14 21.45 -1.80
N MET A 305 4.37 20.63 -2.83
CA MET A 305 4.59 19.20 -2.68
C MET A 305 5.87 18.88 -1.90
N LYS A 306 6.97 19.59 -2.18
CA LYS A 306 8.24 19.44 -1.45
C LYS A 306 8.08 19.81 0.02
N THR A 307 7.33 20.88 0.29
CA THR A 307 7.03 21.32 1.65
C THR A 307 6.12 20.30 2.35
N ASN A 308 5.10 19.79 1.65
CA ASN A 308 4.18 18.78 2.18
C ASN A 308 4.93 17.51 2.58
N LEU A 309 5.80 17.00 1.72
CA LEU A 309 6.63 15.81 2.01
C LEU A 309 7.50 16.00 3.26
N HIS A 310 8.01 17.21 3.49
CA HIS A 310 8.78 17.50 4.70
C HIS A 310 7.92 17.40 5.98
N PHE A 311 6.66 17.84 5.93
CA PHE A 311 5.74 17.77 7.08
C PHE A 311 5.11 16.39 7.29
N THR A 312 4.90 15.62 6.21
CA THR A 312 4.28 14.29 6.27
C THR A 312 5.26 13.15 6.45
N SER A 313 6.55 13.37 6.17
CA SER A 313 7.56 12.32 6.29
C SER A 313 7.61 11.75 7.72
N PRO A 314 7.58 10.41 7.86
CA PRO A 314 7.78 9.78 9.16
C PRO A 314 9.20 10.10 9.66
N LEU A 315 9.34 10.15 10.99
CA LEU A 315 10.61 10.32 11.66
C LEU A 315 11.39 9.01 11.53
N GLY A 316 12.51 9.05 10.81
CA GLY A 316 13.43 7.92 10.66
C GLY A 316 14.80 8.19 11.27
N PRO A 317 15.76 7.26 11.12
CA PRO A 317 17.15 7.45 11.55
C PRO A 317 17.74 8.79 11.06
N GLY A 318 18.44 9.50 11.94
CA GLY A 318 18.99 10.83 11.69
C GLY A 318 17.99 11.99 11.81
N SER A 319 16.70 11.70 12.02
CA SER A 319 15.68 12.75 12.15
C SER A 319 15.69 13.44 13.50
N VAL A 320 15.43 14.75 13.49
CA VAL A 320 15.26 15.58 14.69
C VAL A 320 13.91 16.29 14.63
N LEU A 321 13.16 16.22 15.73
CA LEU A 321 11.95 17.00 15.97
C LEU A 321 12.20 17.93 17.16
N GLU A 322 12.51 19.19 16.87
CA GLU A 322 12.80 20.22 17.87
C GLU A 322 11.59 20.52 18.77
N ASN A 323 11.86 21.01 19.97
CA ASN A 323 10.83 21.47 20.90
C ASN A 323 9.97 22.59 20.28
N GLY A 324 8.65 22.47 20.42
CA GLY A 324 7.65 23.35 19.80
C GLY A 324 7.34 23.03 18.33
N ARG A 325 7.95 22.00 17.73
CA ARG A 325 7.63 21.55 16.36
C ARG A 325 6.59 20.43 16.37
N GLU A 326 5.85 20.38 15.26
CA GLU A 326 4.87 19.34 14.99
C GLU A 326 5.00 18.80 13.55
N ARG A 327 4.53 17.56 13.37
CA ARG A 327 4.36 16.88 12.08
C ARG A 327 2.96 16.29 12.00
N GLY A 328 2.34 16.35 10.84
CA GLY A 328 1.00 15.80 10.63
C GLY A 328 1.03 14.66 9.62
N ALA A 329 0.29 13.57 9.87
CA ALA A 329 0.21 12.43 8.96
C ALA A 329 -0.26 12.84 7.56
N CYS A 330 -1.22 13.76 7.50
CA CYS A 330 -1.84 14.23 6.26
C CYS A 330 -1.21 15.51 5.69
N GLY A 331 -0.33 16.18 6.43
CA GLY A 331 0.29 17.44 6.01
C GLY A 331 -0.75 18.49 5.61
N LEU A 332 -0.56 19.12 4.45
CA LEU A 332 -1.50 20.11 3.88
C LEU A 332 -2.83 19.49 3.42
N LEU A 333 -2.91 18.18 3.22
CA LEU A 333 -4.16 17.50 2.84
C LEU A 333 -5.17 17.45 4.00
N SER A 334 -4.72 17.71 5.24
CA SER A 334 -5.62 17.88 6.40
C SER A 334 -6.58 19.07 6.24
N LEU A 335 -6.23 20.07 5.41
CA LEU A 335 -7.09 21.22 5.12
C LEU A 335 -8.18 20.90 4.09
N SER A 336 -8.05 19.80 3.35
CA SER A 336 -9.03 19.40 2.35
C SER A 336 -10.10 18.52 2.99
N PRO A 337 -11.39 18.90 2.95
CA PRO A 337 -12.46 18.05 3.48
C PRO A 337 -12.68 16.76 2.66
N PHE A 338 -12.00 16.62 1.51
CA PHE A 338 -12.16 15.49 0.60
C PHE A 338 -11.05 14.44 0.69
N SER A 339 -10.00 14.68 1.50
CA SER A 339 -8.82 13.81 1.47
C SER A 339 -9.03 12.44 2.13
N GLY A 340 -10.08 12.27 2.94
CA GLY A 340 -10.34 11.04 3.70
C GLY A 340 -9.21 10.67 4.67
N CYS A 341 -8.22 11.55 4.84
CA CYS A 341 -7.03 11.28 5.61
C CYS A 341 -7.28 11.59 7.07
N GLU A 342 -7.13 10.57 7.92
CA GLU A 342 -7.37 10.69 9.35
C GLU A 342 -6.27 11.55 10.00
N SER A 343 -6.67 12.66 10.60
CA SER A 343 -5.72 13.64 11.13
C SER A 343 -5.02 13.11 12.38
N ALA A 344 -3.75 12.77 12.24
CA ALA A 344 -2.85 12.51 13.36
C ALA A 344 -1.71 13.53 13.39
N ILE A 345 -1.35 14.01 14.57
CA ILE A 345 -0.33 15.05 14.80
C ILE A 345 0.69 14.56 15.84
N ALA A 346 1.96 14.55 15.45
CA ALA A 346 3.10 14.24 16.30
C ALA A 346 3.76 15.57 16.71
N LYS A 347 3.76 15.88 18.00
CA LYS A 347 4.23 17.15 18.55
C LYS A 347 5.29 16.92 19.62
N MET A 348 6.31 17.77 19.62
CA MET A 348 7.30 17.85 20.68
C MET A 348 7.08 19.14 21.48
N GLU A 349 6.84 19.04 22.79
CA GLU A 349 6.61 20.18 23.67
C GLU A 349 7.12 19.89 25.08
N ASP A 350 7.97 20.77 25.62
CA ASP A 350 8.50 20.73 26.99
C ASP A 350 9.07 19.36 27.40
N GLY A 351 9.83 18.73 26.50
CA GLY A 351 10.44 17.42 26.75
C GLY A 351 9.46 16.25 26.56
N VAL A 352 8.23 16.50 26.10
CA VAL A 352 7.22 15.49 25.83
C VAL A 352 6.98 15.37 24.33
N PHE A 353 7.22 14.18 23.79
CA PHE A 353 6.75 13.82 22.47
C PHE A 353 5.39 13.14 22.59
N SER A 354 4.39 13.63 21.87
CA SER A 354 3.04 13.09 21.87
C SER A 354 2.52 12.93 20.45
N VAL A 355 1.72 11.88 20.24
CA VAL A 355 0.97 11.65 19.02
C VAL A 355 -0.50 11.73 19.38
N THR A 356 -1.20 12.62 18.71
CA THR A 356 -2.63 12.86 18.88
C THR A 356 -3.39 12.46 17.63
N LYS A 357 -4.58 11.90 17.81
CA LYS A 357 -5.49 11.50 16.74
C LYS A 357 -6.85 12.12 17.05
N GLY A 358 -7.22 13.16 16.29
CA GLY A 358 -8.28 14.07 16.73
C GLY A 358 -7.90 14.76 18.06
N ASP A 359 -8.74 14.62 19.08
CA ASP A 359 -8.52 15.19 20.42
C ASP A 359 -7.86 14.20 21.41
N GLU A 360 -7.56 12.98 20.98
CA GLU A 360 -7.04 11.91 21.84
C GLU A 360 -5.52 11.74 21.71
N VAL A 361 -4.82 11.63 22.84
CA VAL A 361 -3.38 11.29 22.87
C VAL A 361 -3.21 9.77 22.81
N VAL A 362 -2.86 9.25 21.63
CA VAL A 362 -2.71 7.80 21.40
C VAL A 362 -1.32 7.27 21.81
N PHE A 363 -0.32 8.15 21.89
CA PHE A 363 1.03 7.80 22.33
C PHE A 363 1.73 9.01 22.93
N ALA A 364 2.46 8.81 24.02
CA ALA A 364 3.26 9.87 24.61
C ALA A 364 4.48 9.31 25.34
N ILE A 365 5.62 9.97 25.12
CA ILE A 365 6.89 9.67 25.78
C ILE A 365 7.52 10.98 26.26
N SER A 366 8.20 10.95 27.40
CA SER A 366 8.79 12.12 28.02
C SER A 366 10.27 11.90 28.32
N GLY A 367 11.06 12.94 28.14
CA GLY A 367 12.47 12.97 28.49
C GLY A 367 12.83 14.29 29.18
N PRO A 368 14.09 14.43 29.59
CA PRO A 368 14.58 15.70 30.11
C PRO A 368 14.55 16.78 29.02
N THR A 369 14.29 18.01 29.41
CA THR A 369 14.55 19.18 28.56
C THR A 369 16.00 19.59 28.65
N CYS A 370 16.49 20.24 27.60
CA CYS A 370 17.83 20.83 27.63
C CYS A 370 17.82 22.07 28.52
N GLY A 371 18.69 22.07 29.54
CA GLY A 371 19.10 23.31 30.19
C GLY A 371 20.18 24.00 29.34
N ASP A 372 21.14 24.66 30.00
CA ASP A 372 22.26 25.34 29.33
C ASP A 372 23.40 24.39 28.88
N ALA A 373 23.10 23.12 28.61
CA ALA A 373 24.13 22.14 28.25
C ALA A 373 24.47 22.22 26.74
N GLU A 374 25.75 22.39 26.41
CA GLU A 374 26.22 22.60 25.02
C GLU A 374 25.97 21.39 24.10
N ASP A 375 25.95 20.16 24.64
CA ASP A 375 25.75 18.92 23.87
C ASP A 375 24.30 18.41 23.87
N CYS A 376 23.34 19.28 24.21
CA CYS A 376 21.94 18.90 24.37
C CYS A 376 21.08 19.43 23.21
N VAL A 377 20.43 18.53 22.48
CA VAL A 377 19.45 18.89 21.45
C VAL A 377 18.07 18.99 22.10
N ASP A 378 17.49 20.19 22.10
CA ASP A 378 16.17 20.46 22.69
C ASP A 378 15.06 19.91 21.77
N GLY A 379 14.82 18.61 21.87
CA GLY A 379 13.85 17.91 21.04
C GLY A 379 13.97 16.38 21.12
N LEU A 380 13.22 15.71 20.25
CA LEU A 380 13.33 14.28 19.99
C LEU A 380 14.33 14.05 18.86
N VAL A 381 15.30 13.17 19.10
CA VAL A 381 16.31 12.77 18.11
C VAL A 381 16.25 11.26 17.92
N ILE A 382 16.14 10.83 16.66
CA ILE A 382 16.29 9.44 16.27
C ILE A 382 17.70 9.26 15.75
N GLY A 383 18.52 8.51 16.47
CA GLY A 383 19.90 8.22 16.05
C GLY A 383 19.95 7.42 14.75
N GLU A 384 21.12 7.38 14.11
CA GLU A 384 21.38 6.52 12.94
C GLU A 384 21.14 5.03 13.24
N ASP A 385 21.20 4.63 14.52
CA ASP A 385 20.89 3.29 15.00
C ASP A 385 19.39 3.06 15.27
N GLY A 386 18.53 3.99 14.85
CA GLY A 386 17.08 3.96 15.05
C GLY A 386 16.63 4.18 16.50
N LYS A 387 17.55 4.49 17.44
CA LYS A 387 17.19 4.70 18.85
C LYS A 387 16.70 6.13 19.10
N ILE A 388 15.62 6.23 19.86
CA ILE A 388 15.03 7.51 20.25
C ILE A 388 15.72 8.08 21.49
N THR A 389 16.06 9.36 21.45
CA THR A 389 16.54 10.15 22.60
C THR A 389 15.78 11.46 22.70
N ILE A 390 15.60 11.97 23.92
CA ILE A 390 14.99 13.29 24.17
C ILE A 390 15.92 14.07 25.11
N GLY A 391 16.25 15.31 24.73
CA GLY A 391 17.19 16.14 25.49
C GLY A 391 18.56 15.49 25.66
N GLY A 392 19.04 14.81 24.62
CA GLY A 392 20.33 14.11 24.61
C GLY A 392 20.41 12.85 25.49
N LYS A 393 19.33 12.43 26.17
CA LYS A 393 19.33 11.24 27.02
C LYS A 393 18.55 10.08 26.39
N LYS A 394 19.12 8.87 26.52
CA LYS A 394 18.54 7.60 26.06
C LYS A 394 17.39 7.09 26.94
N ARG A 395 17.24 7.62 28.15
CA ARG A 395 16.20 7.20 29.09
C ARG A 395 14.96 8.04 28.86
N VAL A 396 14.05 7.53 28.04
CA VAL A 396 12.74 8.11 27.82
C VAL A 396 11.69 7.36 28.65
N LYS A 397 10.80 8.08 29.31
CA LYS A 397 9.71 7.54 30.11
C LYS A 397 8.43 7.51 29.27
N VAL A 398 7.85 6.33 29.10
CA VAL A 398 6.53 6.17 28.47
C VAL A 398 5.47 6.75 29.40
N LEU A 399 4.67 7.68 28.89
CA LEU A 399 3.53 8.25 29.59
C LEU A 399 2.25 7.49 29.27
N THR A 400 2.06 7.18 27.99
CA THR A 400 0.90 6.44 27.48
C THR A 400 1.42 5.31 26.60
N ARG A 401 0.98 4.07 26.88
CA ARG A 401 1.23 2.95 25.96
C ARG A 401 0.43 3.15 24.70
N ALA A 402 1.04 2.79 23.57
CA ALA A 402 0.37 2.79 22.28
C ALA A 402 -0.91 1.94 22.37
N GLN A 403 -2.07 2.54 22.15
CA GLN A 403 -3.32 1.78 22.00
C GLN A 403 -3.53 1.28 20.56
N ILE A 404 -2.77 1.83 19.62
CA ILE A 404 -2.88 1.63 18.19
C ILE A 404 -1.46 1.40 17.65
N ASP A 405 -1.36 0.62 16.58
CA ASP A 405 -0.09 0.45 15.88
C ASP A 405 0.41 1.81 15.36
N ILE A 406 1.58 2.24 15.82
CA ILE A 406 2.14 3.57 15.53
C ILE A 406 3.11 3.52 14.33
N LYS A 407 3.06 2.41 13.58
CA LYS A 407 3.79 2.19 12.34
C LYS A 407 2.81 2.22 11.17
N PRO A 408 3.21 2.79 10.02
CA PRO A 408 4.50 3.40 9.71
C PRO A 408 4.58 4.92 10.04
N TRP A 409 3.59 5.49 10.75
CA TRP A 409 3.59 6.91 11.10
C TRP A 409 3.25 7.10 12.60
N PRO A 410 4.03 7.92 13.34
CA PRO A 410 4.99 8.92 12.88
C PRO A 410 6.42 8.42 12.78
N PHE A 411 6.68 7.11 12.94
CA PHE A 411 8.02 6.54 12.90
C PHE A 411 8.22 5.64 11.68
N SER A 412 9.35 5.76 10.99
CA SER A 412 9.68 4.79 9.94
C SER A 412 9.88 3.38 10.52
N GLU A 413 9.80 2.36 9.67
CA GLU A 413 9.89 0.96 10.09
C GLU A 413 11.19 0.63 10.86
N ASP A 414 12.27 1.34 10.51
CA ASP A 414 13.63 1.21 11.05
C ASP A 414 13.81 1.77 12.48
N VAL A 415 12.81 2.44 13.04
CA VAL A 415 12.90 3.00 14.39
C VAL A 415 12.71 1.89 15.43
N VAL A 416 13.71 1.74 16.30
CA VAL A 416 13.70 0.74 17.37
C VAL A 416 13.05 1.35 18.60
N LEU A 417 11.75 1.07 18.77
CA LEU A 417 11.03 1.40 19.99
C LEU A 417 11.50 0.45 21.13
N PRO A 418 11.87 0.97 22.31
CA PRO A 418 12.16 0.11 23.46
C PRO A 418 11.01 -0.84 23.72
N ARG A 419 11.29 -2.11 24.03
CA ARG A 419 10.26 -3.17 24.27
C ARG A 419 9.23 -2.83 25.35
N ASN A 420 9.51 -1.84 26.19
CA ASN A 420 8.60 -1.38 27.23
C ASN A 420 7.60 -0.31 26.72
N MET A 421 7.72 0.10 25.44
CA MET A 421 6.87 1.08 24.76
C MET A 421 5.78 0.45 23.89
N LEU A 422 6.03 -0.77 23.38
CA LEU A 422 5.04 -1.67 22.79
C LEU A 422 4.34 -2.43 23.92
#